data_AF-A0A2S4PQL5-F1
#
_entry.id   AF-A0A2S4PQL5-F1
#
_cell.length_a   1.000
_cell.length_b   1.000
_cell.length_c   1.000
_cell.angle_alpha   90.00
_cell.angle_beta   90.00
_cell.angle_gamma   90.00
#
_symmetry.space_group_name_H-M   'P 1'
#
loop_
_entity.id
_entity.type
_entity.pdbx_description
1 polymer ?
#
loop_
_entity_poly.entity_id
_entity_poly.type
_entity_poly.pdbx_seq_one_letter_code
_entity_poly.pdbx_strand_id
1 'polypeptide(L)'
;MIANPININEWLEKNSHLLKPPINNHCIYDGDVTVMIVSGPNARTDYHINETPEWFYQWRGAMLLKVVDNGIFKDIIIREGCMFLLPANVPHNPIRFANTIGIVLEQKRPEESIDRLRWYCANCKDIVHEASFHCTDLGTQIKKAVNDFKESERVRSCTKCNIIVSMVPEGIQDPNLT
;
A
#
# COMPACT_ATOMS: atom_id res chain seq x y z
N MET A 1 16.60 -19.19 -17.49
CA MET A 1 17.06 -20.16 -16.47
C MET A 1 16.09 -20.11 -15.32
N ILE A 2 15.68 -21.26 -14.78
CA ILE A 2 14.73 -21.32 -13.65
C ILE A 2 15.52 -21.04 -12.36
N ALA A 3 15.06 -20.10 -11.54
CA ALA A 3 15.67 -19.77 -10.26
C ALA A 3 15.34 -20.83 -9.19
N ASN A 4 16.22 -20.99 -8.21
CA ASN A 4 15.94 -21.84 -7.05
C ASN A 4 14.82 -21.23 -6.19
N PRO A 5 14.01 -22.05 -5.50
CA PRO A 5 13.05 -21.57 -4.51
C PRO A 5 13.73 -20.77 -3.40
N ILE A 6 13.02 -19.79 -2.86
CA ILE A 6 13.50 -18.97 -1.74
C ILE A 6 12.82 -19.43 -0.44
N ASN A 7 13.63 -19.69 0.58
CA ASN A 7 13.16 -19.80 1.96
C ASN A 7 13.04 -18.39 2.55
N ILE A 8 11.83 -18.00 2.98
CA ILE A 8 11.56 -16.65 3.51
C ILE A 8 12.40 -16.36 4.75
N ASN A 9 12.58 -17.33 5.66
CA ASN A 9 13.35 -17.12 6.89
C ASN A 9 14.83 -16.86 6.57
N GLU A 10 15.45 -17.70 5.76
CA GLU A 10 16.85 -17.51 5.34
C GLU A 10 17.05 -16.20 4.56
N TRP A 11 16.06 -15.84 3.74
CA TRP A 11 16.10 -14.57 3.01
C TRP A 11 16.03 -13.40 3.98
N LEU A 12 15.15 -13.42 4.98
CA LEU A 12 15.02 -12.36 5.99
C LEU A 12 16.28 -12.22 6.86
N GLU A 13 16.91 -13.34 7.24
CA GLU A 13 18.19 -13.32 7.99
C GLU A 13 19.25 -12.53 7.24
N LYS A 14 19.35 -12.72 5.92
CA LYS A 14 20.35 -12.07 5.07
C LYS A 14 19.95 -10.65 4.65
N ASN A 15 18.65 -10.41 4.43
CA ASN A 15 18.15 -9.24 3.70
C ASN A 15 17.21 -8.33 4.49
N SER A 16 16.93 -8.59 5.76
CA SER A 16 16.03 -7.74 6.58
C SER A 16 16.46 -6.26 6.63
N HIS A 17 17.74 -5.95 6.38
CA HIS A 17 18.25 -4.59 6.25
C HIS A 17 17.67 -3.82 5.04
N LEU A 18 17.21 -4.52 4.00
CA LEU A 18 16.54 -3.94 2.82
C LEU A 18 15.08 -3.56 3.09
N LEU A 19 14.52 -4.01 4.21
CA LEU A 19 13.13 -3.80 4.61
C LEU A 19 13.01 -2.73 5.71
N LYS A 20 13.88 -1.73 5.69
CA LYS A 20 13.91 -0.65 6.68
C LYS A 20 13.47 0.67 6.03
N PRO A 21 12.81 1.57 6.79
CA PRO A 21 12.47 2.89 6.28
C PRO A 21 13.67 3.59 5.63
N PRO A 22 13.47 4.33 4.52
CA PRO A 22 12.18 4.66 3.91
C PRO A 22 11.63 3.60 2.95
N ILE A 23 12.36 2.50 2.72
CA ILE A 23 11.99 1.44 1.77
C ILE A 23 11.55 0.20 2.55
N ASN A 24 10.25 0.07 2.74
CA ASN A 24 9.66 -1.02 3.51
C ASN A 24 9.24 -2.21 2.62
N ASN A 25 9.66 -2.27 1.36
CA ASN A 25 9.38 -3.38 0.45
C ASN A 25 10.63 -3.79 -0.34
N HIS A 26 10.64 -5.03 -0.81
CA HIS A 26 11.64 -5.53 -1.72
C HIS A 26 11.01 -6.48 -2.74
N CYS A 27 11.29 -6.24 -4.02
CA CYS A 27 10.85 -7.11 -5.11
C CYS A 27 11.75 -8.34 -5.21
N ILE A 28 11.17 -9.52 -5.04
CA ILE A 28 11.86 -10.81 -5.11
C ILE A 28 11.86 -11.35 -6.54
N TYR A 29 10.71 -11.25 -7.21
CA TYR A 29 10.54 -11.66 -8.59
C TYR A 29 9.82 -10.54 -9.35
N ASP A 30 10.36 -10.19 -10.50
CA ASP A 30 9.79 -9.21 -11.42
C ASP A 30 9.66 -9.86 -12.80
N GLY A 31 8.47 -10.35 -13.11
CA GLY A 31 8.16 -11.09 -14.33
C GLY A 31 6.69 -10.94 -14.71
N ASP A 32 6.02 -12.04 -15.06
CA ASP A 32 4.56 -12.01 -15.30
C ASP A 32 3.77 -11.69 -14.01
N VAL A 33 4.36 -12.06 -12.87
CA VAL A 33 3.89 -11.73 -11.52
C VAL A 33 5.04 -11.04 -10.78
N THR A 34 4.74 -9.89 -10.19
CA THR A 34 5.61 -9.19 -9.26
C THR A 34 5.37 -9.76 -7.86
N VAL A 35 6.43 -10.25 -7.22
CA VAL A 35 6.38 -10.83 -5.87
C VAL A 35 7.20 -9.96 -4.94
N MET A 36 6.56 -9.39 -3.92
CA MET A 36 7.20 -8.48 -2.98
C MET A 36 7.15 -9.00 -1.56
N ILE A 37 8.25 -8.84 -0.82
CA ILE A 37 8.24 -8.91 0.65
C ILE A 37 8.15 -7.49 1.18
N VAL A 38 7.25 -7.27 2.13
CA VAL A 38 6.93 -5.93 2.65
C VAL A 38 6.88 -5.95 4.18
N SER A 39 7.62 -5.06 4.82
CA SER A 39 7.68 -4.87 6.27
C SER A 39 6.91 -3.63 6.73
N GLY A 40 6.86 -3.45 8.05
CA GLY A 40 6.53 -2.18 8.68
C GLY A 40 7.56 -1.74 9.72
N PRO A 41 7.42 -0.52 10.27
CA PRO A 41 6.23 0.32 10.16
C PRO A 41 6.16 1.12 8.85
N ASN A 42 4.97 1.17 8.25
CA ASN A 42 4.67 1.99 7.08
C ASN A 42 3.21 2.44 7.11
N ALA A 43 2.97 3.75 7.08
CA ALA A 43 1.63 4.30 6.98
C ALA A 43 1.66 5.57 6.12
N ARG A 44 0.70 5.68 5.21
CA ARG A 44 0.45 6.87 4.39
C ARG A 44 -1.05 7.10 4.29
N THR A 45 -1.48 8.25 3.79
CA THR A 45 -2.91 8.58 3.64
C THR A 45 -3.45 8.40 2.23
N ASP A 46 -2.60 8.07 1.25
CA ASP A 46 -3.02 7.71 -0.11
C ASP A 46 -3.73 6.35 -0.15
N TYR A 47 -4.84 6.30 -0.89
CA TYR A 47 -5.47 5.07 -1.35
C TYR A 47 -5.00 4.81 -2.78
N HIS A 48 -4.38 3.66 -2.98
CA HIS A 48 -4.02 3.17 -4.30
C HIS A 48 -5.22 2.51 -4.95
N ILE A 49 -5.38 2.73 -6.25
CA ILE A 49 -6.40 2.12 -7.09
C ILE A 49 -5.66 1.49 -8.25
N ASN A 50 -5.59 0.18 -8.20
CA ASN A 50 -4.97 -0.66 -9.21
C ASN A 50 -6.07 -1.28 -10.07
N GLU A 51 -5.92 -1.26 -11.39
CA GLU A 51 -6.90 -1.87 -12.32
C GLU A 51 -6.78 -3.39 -12.40
N THR A 52 -5.83 -3.96 -11.65
CA THR A 52 -5.63 -5.39 -11.49
C THR A 52 -5.77 -5.80 -10.01
N PRO A 53 -6.09 -7.08 -9.72
CA PRO A 53 -6.18 -7.56 -8.34
C PRO A 53 -4.83 -7.58 -7.63
N GLU A 54 -4.86 -7.48 -6.30
CA GLU A 54 -3.67 -7.61 -5.45
C GLU A 54 -3.88 -8.69 -4.41
N TRP A 55 -2.93 -9.61 -4.29
CA TRP A 55 -2.98 -10.68 -3.30
C TRP A 55 -2.02 -10.39 -2.16
N PHE A 56 -2.54 -10.51 -0.94
CA PHE A 56 -1.81 -10.25 0.31
C PHE A 56 -1.70 -11.54 1.11
N TYR A 57 -0.55 -11.74 1.74
CA TYR A 57 -0.37 -12.76 2.77
C TYR A 57 0.49 -12.24 3.89
N GLN A 58 0.05 -12.35 5.14
CA GLN A 58 0.83 -11.94 6.29
C GLN A 58 1.63 -13.12 6.84
N TRP A 59 2.94 -13.09 6.63
CA TRP A 59 3.85 -14.12 7.13
C TRP A 59 4.16 -13.94 8.62
N ARG A 60 4.31 -12.70 9.08
CA ARG A 60 4.58 -12.35 10.49
C ARG A 60 3.82 -11.09 10.88
N GLY A 61 3.06 -11.16 11.96
CA GLY A 61 2.20 -10.10 12.46
C GLY A 61 1.03 -9.78 11.52
N ALA A 62 0.12 -8.96 12.00
CA ALA A 62 -1.05 -8.47 11.29
C ALA A 62 -0.77 -7.12 10.62
N MET A 63 -1.47 -6.86 9.51
CA MET A 63 -1.57 -5.53 8.89
C MET A 63 -3.02 -5.03 8.89
N LEU A 64 -3.19 -3.73 8.68
CA LEU A 64 -4.48 -3.11 8.44
C LEU A 64 -4.56 -2.64 6.98
N LEU A 65 -5.55 -3.12 6.24
CA LEU A 65 -5.85 -2.66 4.89
C LEU A 65 -7.16 -1.86 4.93
N LYS A 66 -7.05 -0.54 4.80
CA LYS A 66 -8.25 0.31 4.65
C LYS A 66 -8.72 0.23 3.21
N VAL A 67 -10.02 0.12 2.98
CA VAL A 67 -10.60 0.06 1.63
C VAL A 67 -11.83 0.95 1.50
N VAL A 68 -12.17 1.33 0.27
CA VAL A 68 -13.45 1.96 -0.07
C VAL A 68 -14.24 1.01 -0.97
N ASP A 69 -15.19 0.29 -0.39
CA ASP A 69 -16.02 -0.68 -1.10
C ASP A 69 -17.40 -0.07 -1.36
N ASN A 70 -17.71 0.24 -2.61
CA ASN A 70 -18.97 0.86 -3.02
C ASN A 70 -19.29 2.15 -2.23
N GLY A 71 -18.27 2.99 -1.99
CA GLY A 71 -18.36 4.23 -1.22
C GLY A 71 -18.32 4.03 0.31
N ILE A 72 -18.26 2.79 0.79
CA ILE A 72 -18.20 2.46 2.22
C ILE A 72 -16.74 2.24 2.62
N PHE A 73 -16.26 3.05 3.56
CA PHE A 73 -14.92 2.89 4.14
C PHE A 73 -14.92 1.70 5.10
N LYS A 74 -14.00 0.76 4.90
CA LYS A 74 -13.85 -0.43 5.73
C LYS A 74 -12.40 -0.63 6.14
N ASP A 75 -12.22 -1.16 7.34
CA ASP A 75 -10.93 -1.54 7.90
C ASP A 75 -10.84 -3.08 7.89
N ILE A 76 -9.93 -3.63 7.08
CA ILE A 76 -9.70 -5.07 6.97
C ILE A 76 -8.40 -5.41 7.70
N ILE A 77 -8.51 -6.15 8.81
CA ILE A 77 -7.34 -6.68 9.52
C ILE A 77 -6.94 -8.01 8.87
N ILE A 78 -5.77 -8.04 8.25
CA ILE A 78 -5.18 -9.28 7.71
C ILE A 78 -4.21 -9.77 8.76
N ARG A 79 -4.58 -10.84 9.50
CA ARG A 79 -3.79 -11.38 10.62
C ARG A 79 -2.63 -12.24 10.12
N GLU A 80 -1.66 -12.50 11.00
CA GLU A 80 -0.59 -13.46 10.74
C GLU A 80 -1.17 -14.80 10.28
N GLY A 81 -0.59 -15.38 9.22
CA GLY A 81 -1.05 -16.60 8.57
C GLY A 81 -2.26 -16.43 7.64
N CYS A 82 -2.90 -15.25 7.57
CA CYS A 82 -4.02 -15.00 6.68
C CYS A 82 -3.56 -14.54 5.29
N MET A 83 -4.29 -15.00 4.26
CA MET A 83 -4.22 -14.47 2.91
C MET A 83 -5.52 -13.76 2.53
N PHE A 84 -5.43 -12.78 1.63
CA PHE A 84 -6.55 -11.97 1.16
C PHE A 84 -6.32 -11.57 -0.29
N LEU A 85 -7.35 -11.72 -1.13
CA LEU A 85 -7.33 -11.23 -2.51
C LEU A 85 -8.20 -9.98 -2.60
N LEU A 86 -7.58 -8.84 -2.88
CA LEU A 86 -8.27 -7.59 -3.15
C LEU A 86 -8.65 -7.52 -4.63
N PRO A 87 -9.94 -7.35 -4.99
CA PRO A 87 -10.35 -7.16 -6.37
C PRO A 87 -9.77 -5.89 -6.99
N ALA A 88 -9.69 -5.88 -8.33
CA ALA A 88 -9.32 -4.70 -9.10
C ALA A 88 -10.24 -3.50 -8.80
N ASN A 89 -9.71 -2.31 -9.00
CA ASN A 89 -10.38 -1.01 -8.87
C ASN A 89 -10.88 -0.67 -7.46
N VAL A 90 -10.57 -1.47 -6.44
CA VAL A 90 -10.89 -1.13 -5.05
C VAL A 90 -9.84 -0.15 -4.51
N PRO A 91 -10.21 1.09 -4.16
CA PRO A 91 -9.30 2.01 -3.48
C PRO A 91 -8.88 1.40 -2.16
N HIS A 92 -7.57 1.27 -1.94
CA HIS A 92 -7.03 0.62 -0.75
C HIS A 92 -5.81 1.34 -0.21
N ASN A 93 -5.64 1.36 1.11
CA ASN A 93 -4.56 2.01 1.82
C ASN A 93 -3.94 1.02 2.82
N PRO A 94 -2.77 0.43 2.50
CA PRO A 94 -2.11 -0.54 3.36
C PRO A 94 -1.33 0.14 4.49
N ILE A 95 -1.62 -0.26 5.73
CA ILE A 95 -0.92 0.15 6.95
C ILE A 95 -0.22 -1.06 7.55
N ARG A 96 1.08 -0.94 7.75
CA ARG A 96 1.94 -2.01 8.29
C ARG A 96 2.57 -1.56 9.59
N PHE A 97 2.57 -2.46 10.56
CA PHE A 97 3.06 -2.20 11.91
C PHE A 97 4.51 -2.67 12.07
N ALA A 98 5.17 -2.23 13.13
CA ALA A 98 6.57 -2.58 13.37
C ALA A 98 6.75 -4.10 13.49
N ASN A 99 7.89 -4.60 13.01
CA ASN A 99 8.27 -6.02 13.05
C ASN A 99 7.34 -6.99 12.27
N THR A 100 6.42 -6.48 11.47
CA THR A 100 5.56 -7.30 10.59
C THR A 100 6.25 -7.65 9.27
N ILE A 101 5.87 -8.76 8.65
CA ILE A 101 6.32 -9.20 7.32
C ILE A 101 5.11 -9.74 6.56
N GLY A 102 4.85 -9.18 5.38
CA GLY A 102 3.88 -9.73 4.45
C GLY A 102 4.44 -9.93 3.05
N ILE A 103 3.73 -10.72 2.27
CA ILE A 103 3.96 -10.97 0.86
C ILE A 103 2.83 -10.27 0.09
N VAL A 104 3.19 -9.59 -1.00
CA VAL A 104 2.23 -9.03 -1.95
C VAL A 104 2.55 -9.60 -3.32
N LEU A 105 1.52 -10.09 -4.00
CA LEU A 105 1.58 -10.48 -5.40
C LEU A 105 0.74 -9.50 -6.21
N GLU A 106 1.35 -8.96 -7.25
CA GLU A 106 0.67 -8.16 -8.26
C GLU A 106 0.97 -8.78 -9.63
N GLN A 107 0.03 -8.72 -10.55
CA GLN A 107 0.34 -9.03 -11.94
C GLN A 107 1.06 -7.86 -12.60
N LYS A 108 1.79 -8.17 -13.68
CA LYS A 108 2.26 -7.12 -14.59
C LYS A 108 1.06 -6.31 -15.10
N ARG A 109 1.21 -4.99 -15.07
CA ARG A 109 0.19 -4.05 -15.54
C ARG A 109 -0.09 -4.26 -17.03
N PRO A 110 -1.36 -4.37 -17.44
CA PRO A 110 -1.74 -4.24 -18.84
C PRO A 110 -1.25 -2.90 -19.40
N GLU A 111 -0.90 -2.86 -20.69
CA GLU A 111 -0.30 -1.68 -21.34
C GLU A 111 -1.16 -0.42 -21.19
N GLU A 112 -2.48 -0.57 -21.35
CA GLU A 112 -3.45 0.52 -21.25
C GLU A 112 -3.93 0.80 -19.80
N SER A 113 -3.45 0.03 -18.82
CA SER A 113 -3.92 0.21 -17.45
C SER A 113 -3.38 1.48 -16.81
N ILE A 114 -4.21 2.09 -15.96
CA ILE A 114 -3.90 3.34 -15.26
C ILE A 114 -4.03 3.11 -13.76
N ASP A 115 -2.90 3.28 -13.05
CA ASP A 115 -2.90 3.33 -11.60
C ASP A 115 -3.29 4.74 -11.14
N ARG A 116 -4.01 4.81 -10.02
CA ARG A 116 -4.37 6.08 -9.37
C ARG A 116 -3.97 6.07 -7.90
N LEU A 117 -3.53 7.23 -7.41
CA LEU A 117 -3.42 7.52 -6.00
C LEU A 117 -4.45 8.58 -5.64
N ARG A 118 -5.23 8.31 -4.61
CA ARG A 118 -6.35 9.15 -4.20
C ARG A 118 -6.29 9.46 -2.72
N TRP A 119 -6.53 10.71 -2.36
CA TRP A 119 -6.63 11.16 -0.98
C TRP A 119 -8.07 11.54 -0.67
N TYR A 120 -8.56 11.09 0.47
CA TYR A 120 -9.90 11.41 0.96
C TYR A 120 -9.83 12.33 2.17
N CYS A 121 -10.84 13.18 2.32
CA CYS A 121 -10.99 14.01 3.52
C CYS A 121 -11.32 13.11 4.73
N ALA A 122 -10.56 13.25 5.82
CA ALA A 122 -10.80 12.47 7.03
C ALA A 122 -12.19 12.73 7.65
N ASN A 123 -12.71 13.96 7.50
CA ASN A 123 -13.99 14.40 8.05
C ASN A 123 -15.19 14.01 7.17
N CYS A 124 -15.28 14.55 5.95
CA CYS A 124 -16.45 14.37 5.09
C CYS A 124 -16.33 13.23 4.07
N LYS A 125 -15.19 12.53 4.03
CA LYS A 125 -14.90 11.40 3.11
C LYS A 125 -14.89 11.73 1.62
N ASP A 126 -14.95 13.01 1.27
CA ASP A 126 -14.88 13.45 -0.13
C ASP A 126 -13.47 13.26 -0.73
N ILE A 127 -13.40 13.14 -2.05
CA ILE A 127 -12.12 13.08 -2.76
C ILE A 127 -11.47 14.47 -2.69
N VAL A 128 -10.26 14.54 -2.13
CA VAL A 128 -9.48 15.77 -2.00
C VAL A 128 -8.55 15.93 -3.20
N HIS A 129 -7.88 14.86 -3.57
CA HIS A 129 -6.97 14.83 -4.71
C HIS A 129 -6.90 13.43 -5.31
N GLU A 130 -6.65 13.37 -6.61
CA GLU A 130 -6.33 12.15 -7.33
C GLU A 130 -5.23 12.43 -8.35
N ALA A 131 -4.22 11.57 -8.37
CA ALA A 131 -3.18 11.53 -9.38
C ALA A 131 -3.27 10.21 -10.14
N SER A 132 -3.12 10.24 -11.46
CA SER A 132 -3.16 9.07 -12.34
C SER A 132 -1.84 8.92 -13.09
N PHE A 133 -1.37 7.69 -13.28
CA PHE A 133 -0.15 7.41 -14.04
C PHE A 133 -0.20 6.01 -14.67
N HIS A 134 0.46 5.86 -15.82
CA HIS A 134 0.82 4.55 -16.33
C HIS A 134 1.99 4.02 -15.51
N CYS A 135 1.78 2.89 -14.82
CA CYS A 135 2.76 2.34 -13.90
C CYS A 135 3.88 1.60 -14.66
N THR A 136 5.02 2.25 -14.79
CA THR A 136 6.27 1.69 -15.34
C THR A 136 7.33 1.45 -14.26
N ASP A 137 7.32 2.27 -13.20
CA ASP A 137 8.08 2.09 -11.97
C ASP A 137 7.21 2.54 -10.79
N LEU A 138 6.54 1.56 -10.18
CA LEU A 138 5.59 1.78 -9.09
C LEU A 138 6.22 2.57 -7.94
N GLY A 139 7.44 2.21 -7.53
CA GLY A 139 8.10 2.82 -6.38
C GLY A 139 8.41 4.30 -6.59
N THR A 140 9.01 4.62 -7.74
CA THR A 140 9.39 5.99 -8.07
C THR A 140 8.18 6.88 -8.34
N GLN A 141 7.18 6.37 -9.06
CA GLN A 141 5.97 7.14 -9.43
C GLN A 141 5.07 7.41 -8.23
N ILE A 142 4.86 6.43 -7.34
CA ILE A 142 4.14 6.65 -6.08
C ILE A 142 4.86 7.70 -5.23
N LYS A 143 6.19 7.56 -5.06
CA LYS A 143 6.97 8.51 -4.25
C LYS A 143 6.85 9.93 -4.78
N LYS A 144 6.89 10.12 -6.10
CA LYS A 144 6.69 11.43 -6.73
C LYS A 144 5.32 12.00 -6.40
N ALA A 145 4.25 11.25 -6.66
CA ALA A 145 2.88 11.72 -6.42
C ALA A 145 2.61 12.04 -4.93
N VAL A 146 3.14 11.24 -4.01
CA VAL A 146 3.05 11.50 -2.57
C VAL A 146 3.80 12.78 -2.17
N ASN A 147 4.98 13.03 -2.74
CA ASN A 147 5.74 14.25 -2.48
C ASN A 147 5.05 15.50 -3.07
N ASP A 148 4.55 15.42 -4.30
CA ASP A 148 3.79 16.49 -4.95
C ASP A 148 2.55 16.86 -4.10
N PHE A 149 1.85 15.86 -3.56
CA PHE A 149 0.73 16.08 -2.64
C PHE A 149 1.20 16.73 -1.32
N LYS A 150 2.29 16.23 -0.73
CA LYS A 150 2.84 16.70 0.54
C LYS A 150 3.21 18.20 0.52
N GLU A 151 3.83 18.64 -0.57
CA GLU A 151 4.41 19.98 -0.72
C GLU A 151 3.36 21.07 -0.99
N SER A 152 2.11 20.71 -1.33
CA SER A 152 1.07 21.67 -1.70
C SER A 152 -0.12 21.65 -0.74
N GLU A 153 -0.17 22.60 0.19
CA GLU A 153 -1.32 22.79 1.08
C GLU A 153 -2.64 23.00 0.32
N ARG A 154 -2.58 23.70 -0.82
CA ARG A 154 -3.75 23.91 -1.69
C ARG A 154 -4.33 22.58 -2.17
N VAL A 155 -3.47 21.65 -2.61
CA VAL A 155 -3.90 20.33 -3.09
C VAL A 155 -4.40 19.45 -1.93
N ARG A 156 -3.86 19.66 -0.72
CA ARG A 156 -4.28 18.95 0.49
C ARG A 156 -5.56 19.49 1.13
N SER A 157 -6.03 20.66 0.71
CA SER A 157 -7.21 21.29 1.29
C SER A 157 -8.50 20.73 0.68
N CYS A 158 -9.36 20.16 1.53
CA CYS A 158 -10.67 19.69 1.09
C CYS A 158 -11.58 20.88 0.71
N THR A 159 -12.03 20.92 -0.53
CA THR A 159 -12.90 22.00 -1.04
C THR A 159 -14.28 22.06 -0.39
N LYS A 160 -14.75 20.97 0.24
CA LYS A 160 -16.06 20.92 0.91
C LYS A 160 -16.05 21.40 2.36
N CYS A 161 -14.96 21.20 3.09
CA CYS A 161 -14.91 21.52 4.52
C CYS A 161 -13.64 22.23 5.00
N ASN A 162 -12.74 22.58 4.08
CA ASN A 162 -11.48 23.31 4.32
C ASN A 162 -10.48 22.61 5.25
N ILE A 163 -10.71 21.34 5.58
CA ILE A 163 -9.76 20.53 6.34
C ILE A 163 -8.59 20.14 5.45
N ILE A 164 -7.38 20.38 5.94
CA ILE A 164 -6.13 19.97 5.31
C ILE A 164 -5.89 18.49 5.65
N VAL A 165 -5.71 17.66 4.62
CA VAL A 165 -5.42 16.23 4.79
C VAL A 165 -4.02 16.04 5.39
N SER A 166 -3.93 15.25 6.46
CA SER A 166 -2.66 14.83 7.06
C SER A 166 -1.93 13.84 6.15
N MET A 167 -0.61 13.81 6.24
CA MET A 167 0.24 12.85 5.49
C MET A 167 0.36 11.50 6.18
N VAL A 168 0.10 11.47 7.49
CA VAL A 168 0.16 10.28 8.31
C VAL A 168 -1.22 10.07 8.91
N PRO A 169 -1.81 8.88 8.82
CA PRO A 169 -3.10 8.64 9.45
C PRO A 169 -2.96 8.63 10.98
N GLU A 170 -3.94 9.22 11.65
CA GLU A 170 -3.97 9.36 13.12
C GLU A 170 -4.89 8.31 13.75
N GLY A 171 -4.61 7.96 15.01
CA GLY A 171 -5.50 7.12 15.82
C GLY A 171 -5.63 5.66 15.38
N ILE A 172 -4.68 5.13 14.59
CA ILE A 172 -4.69 3.72 14.21
C ILE A 172 -4.22 2.87 15.38
N GLN A 173 -5.06 1.94 15.82
CA GLN A 173 -4.71 0.94 16.82
C GLN A 173 -3.91 -0.19 16.17
N ASP A 174 -2.81 -0.60 16.80
CA ASP A 174 -2.00 -1.74 16.36
C ASP A 174 -2.69 -3.06 16.78
N PRO A 175 -3.17 -3.89 15.83
CA PRO A 175 -3.82 -5.16 16.11
C PRO A 175 -2.87 -6.25 16.63
N ASN A 176 -1.56 -5.96 16.73
CA ASN A 176 -0.54 -6.86 17.26
C ASN A 176 -0.25 -6.64 18.76
N LEU A 177 -0.79 -5.57 19.35
CA LEU A 177 -0.57 -5.21 20.77
C LEU A 177 -1.69 -5.70 21.71
N THR A 178 -2.55 -6.59 21.23
CA THR A 178 -3.65 -7.20 21.98
C THR A 178 -3.28 -8.54 22.59
#